data_AF-A0A7C2JC04-F1
#
_entry.id   AF-A0A7C2JC04-F1
#
_cell.length_a   1.000
_cell.length_b   1.000
_cell.length_c   1.000
_cell.angle_alpha   90.00
_cell.angle_beta   90.00
_cell.angle_gamma   90.00
#
_symmetry.space_group_name_H-M   'P 1'
#
loop_
_entity.id
_entity.type
_entity.pdbx_description
1 polymer ?
#
loop_
_entity_poly.entity_id
_entity_poly.type
_entity_poly.pdbx_seq_one_letter_code
_entity_poly.pdbx_strand_id
1 'polypeptide(L)'
;MNTLLQSIPETIGDWQQCKEVQQIDSSNIFDYMNGGAELYLGYRFNHLEVLEYSSEDKNTILVEIYQMETSDDAFGLLSIDWSGEQVMFNQTISSDELLAPEARALYGGGLLRMATGKYYIRILAFRETTDAKSVIMQLGKLLYKDLSSEPEILRQIPLMDDIGWIMNSDKITFFRSYMVLNSLFYLSHQNLLNLDHSVSAVTVSYNSQVKNVKPRYIQLLLAEYPNQKKAAESLKHFIEEFLPENTIMIDTVKSSYSHNFKVEEGWLVCKLDNNFVSIVFNIPDQLSAKQIINHI
;
A
#
# COMPACT_ATOMS: atom_id res chain seq x y z
N MET A 1 -10.34 -23.19 -14.06
CA MET A 1 -10.09 -22.00 -13.24
C MET A 1 -9.90 -22.52 -11.83
N ASN A 2 -8.65 -22.68 -11.37
CA ASN A 2 -8.38 -23.24 -10.04
C ASN A 2 -8.53 -22.11 -9.02
N THR A 3 -9.56 -22.16 -8.19
CA THR A 3 -9.71 -21.28 -7.03
C THR A 3 -8.75 -21.74 -5.93
N LEU A 4 -8.19 -20.81 -5.15
CA LEU A 4 -7.29 -21.15 -4.03
C LEU A 4 -7.97 -22.08 -3.02
N LEU A 5 -9.31 -22.01 -2.90
CA LEU A 5 -10.13 -22.90 -2.09
C LEU A 5 -9.87 -24.39 -2.35
N GLN A 6 -9.54 -24.80 -3.57
CA GLN A 6 -9.29 -26.22 -3.87
C GLN A 6 -8.03 -26.76 -3.18
N SER A 7 -7.13 -25.88 -2.73
CA SER A 7 -5.92 -26.26 -2.00
C SER A 7 -6.11 -26.33 -0.48
N ILE A 8 -7.30 -25.98 0.00
CA ILE A 8 -7.65 -25.94 1.42
C ILE A 8 -8.27 -27.29 1.82
N PRO A 9 -7.68 -28.02 2.79
CA PRO A 9 -8.22 -29.29 3.24
C PRO A 9 -9.38 -29.11 4.22
N GLU A 10 -10.33 -30.04 4.23
CA GLU A 10 -11.46 -30.03 5.18
C GLU A 10 -11.02 -30.13 6.66
N THR A 11 -9.82 -30.67 6.91
CA THR A 11 -9.25 -30.85 8.26
C THR A 11 -7.76 -30.53 8.30
N ILE A 12 -7.30 -29.86 9.35
CA ILE A 12 -5.88 -29.59 9.62
C ILE A 12 -5.60 -29.84 11.10
N GLY A 13 -4.92 -30.95 11.41
CA GLY A 13 -4.81 -31.41 12.80
C GLY A 13 -6.19 -31.63 13.40
N ASP A 14 -6.45 -31.05 14.57
CA ASP A 14 -7.72 -31.15 15.29
C ASP A 14 -8.75 -30.08 14.86
N TRP A 15 -8.45 -29.31 13.81
CA TRP A 15 -9.31 -28.27 13.29
C TRP A 15 -10.13 -28.78 12.12
N GLN A 16 -11.44 -28.55 12.16
CA GLN A 16 -12.38 -28.94 11.12
C GLN A 16 -12.97 -27.72 10.45
N GLN A 17 -13.02 -27.73 9.13
CA GLN A 17 -13.62 -26.67 8.33
C GLN A 17 -15.15 -26.69 8.51
N CYS A 18 -15.73 -25.50 8.71
CA CYS A 18 -17.16 -25.28 8.57
C CYS A 18 -17.57 -25.47 7.11
N LYS A 19 -18.67 -26.19 6.84
CA LYS A 19 -19.07 -26.58 5.48
C LYS A 19 -19.50 -25.41 4.58
N GLU A 20 -19.79 -24.25 5.14
CA GLU A 20 -20.30 -23.10 4.40
C GLU A 20 -19.16 -22.15 4.06
N VAL A 21 -18.75 -22.13 2.79
CA VAL A 21 -17.89 -21.08 2.25
C VAL A 21 -18.78 -19.92 1.85
N GLN A 22 -18.52 -18.74 2.41
CA GLN A 22 -19.27 -17.53 2.10
C GLN A 22 -18.55 -16.78 0.98
N GLN A 23 -19.29 -16.35 -0.02
CA GLN A 23 -18.76 -15.50 -1.09
C GLN A 23 -19.35 -14.10 -0.96
N ILE A 24 -18.47 -13.11 -0.89
CA ILE A 24 -18.77 -11.70 -0.70
C ILE A 24 -18.25 -10.95 -1.91
N ASP A 25 -19.03 -10.03 -2.45
CA ASP A 25 -18.65 -9.20 -3.58
C ASP A 25 -18.91 -7.71 -3.28
N SER A 26 -18.68 -6.85 -4.26
CA SER A 26 -18.85 -5.41 -4.09
C SER A 26 -20.25 -4.97 -3.63
N SER A 27 -21.28 -5.80 -3.81
CA SER A 27 -22.66 -5.49 -3.43
C SER A 27 -22.97 -5.73 -1.94
N ASN A 28 -22.20 -6.59 -1.26
CA ASN A 28 -22.46 -7.00 0.13
C ASN A 28 -21.22 -6.89 1.06
N ILE A 29 -20.05 -6.48 0.54
CA ILE A 29 -18.84 -6.28 1.35
C ILE A 29 -19.03 -5.25 2.48
N PHE A 30 -19.88 -4.25 2.29
CA PHE A 30 -20.17 -3.27 3.34
C PHE A 30 -20.86 -3.90 4.55
N ASP A 31 -21.78 -4.84 4.31
CA ASP A 31 -22.49 -5.56 5.38
C ASP A 31 -21.53 -6.49 6.12
N TYR A 32 -20.63 -7.15 5.40
CA TYR A 32 -19.63 -8.04 5.98
C TYR A 32 -18.60 -7.29 6.85
N MET A 33 -18.06 -6.19 6.33
CA MET A 33 -16.96 -5.47 6.98
C MET A 33 -17.42 -4.62 8.17
N ASN A 34 -18.72 -4.29 8.25
CA ASN A 34 -19.25 -3.36 9.24
C ASN A 34 -18.46 -2.02 9.27
N GLY A 35 -18.10 -1.54 8.07
CA GLY A 35 -17.23 -0.39 7.83
C GLY A 35 -15.82 -0.76 7.35
N GLY A 36 -15.19 0.10 6.53
CA GLY A 36 -13.83 -0.15 6.01
C GLY A 36 -13.77 -0.94 4.71
N ALA A 37 -14.91 -1.25 4.10
CA ALA A 37 -14.98 -1.85 2.76
C ALA A 37 -14.35 -0.93 1.68
N GLU A 38 -14.36 0.37 1.90
CA GLU A 38 -13.77 1.39 1.02
C GLU A 38 -12.29 1.16 0.80
N LEU A 39 -11.59 0.59 1.79
CA LEU A 39 -10.18 0.24 1.66
C LEU A 39 -10.00 -0.78 0.53
N TYR A 40 -10.70 -1.90 0.59
CA TYR A 40 -10.59 -2.98 -0.38
C TYR A 40 -11.08 -2.56 -1.76
N LEU A 41 -12.19 -1.82 -1.82
CA LEU A 41 -12.71 -1.27 -3.07
C LEU A 41 -11.69 -0.34 -3.76
N GLY A 42 -10.93 0.43 -2.97
CA GLY A 42 -9.84 1.27 -3.46
C GLY A 42 -8.67 0.52 -4.11
N TYR A 43 -8.65 -0.81 -4.01
CA TYR A 43 -7.68 -1.71 -4.64
C TYR A 43 -8.31 -2.61 -5.70
N ARG A 44 -9.39 -2.18 -6.39
CA ARG A 44 -10.04 -2.98 -7.45
C ARG A 44 -10.45 -4.38 -6.97
N PHE A 45 -11.09 -4.41 -5.80
CA PHE A 45 -11.65 -5.62 -5.22
C PHE A 45 -12.61 -6.32 -6.19
N ASN A 46 -12.45 -7.63 -6.36
CA ASN A 46 -13.34 -8.46 -7.18
C ASN A 46 -14.36 -9.18 -6.29
N HIS A 47 -13.88 -10.09 -5.43
CA HIS A 47 -14.68 -10.80 -4.46
C HIS A 47 -13.80 -11.33 -3.31
N LEU A 48 -14.44 -11.76 -2.24
CA LEU A 48 -13.87 -12.32 -1.02
C LEU A 48 -14.52 -13.69 -0.79
N GLU A 49 -13.68 -14.69 -0.56
CA GLU A 49 -14.12 -16.02 -0.08
C GLU A 49 -13.78 -16.13 1.41
N VAL A 50 -14.76 -16.50 2.23
CA VAL A 50 -14.62 -16.64 3.69
C VAL A 50 -14.93 -18.07 4.08
N LEU A 51 -14.05 -18.64 4.90
CA LEU A 51 -14.22 -19.96 5.49
C LEU A 51 -13.70 -19.96 6.93
N GLU A 52 -14.31 -20.80 7.75
CA GLU A 52 -13.98 -20.92 9.16
C GLU A 52 -13.50 -22.34 9.48
N TYR A 53 -12.56 -22.42 10.40
CA TYR A 53 -12.19 -23.66 11.07
C TYR A 53 -12.54 -23.58 12.54
N SER A 54 -13.07 -24.66 13.10
CA SER A 54 -13.33 -24.82 14.53
C SER A 54 -12.50 -25.95 15.12
N SER A 55 -11.94 -25.73 16.32
CA SER A 55 -11.33 -26.78 17.13
C SER A 55 -12.36 -27.42 18.07
N GLU A 56 -12.02 -28.57 18.69
CA GLU A 56 -12.86 -29.21 19.71
C GLU A 56 -13.16 -28.27 20.90
N ASP A 57 -12.16 -27.46 21.29
CA ASP A 57 -12.27 -26.42 22.32
C ASP A 57 -13.09 -25.18 21.90
N LYS A 58 -13.74 -25.22 20.74
CA LYS A 58 -14.54 -24.12 20.16
C LYS A 58 -13.73 -22.84 19.91
N ASN A 59 -12.42 -22.95 19.69
CA ASN A 59 -11.66 -21.85 19.11
C ASN A 59 -11.96 -21.78 17.61
N THR A 60 -11.80 -20.59 17.04
CA THR A 60 -12.14 -20.33 15.63
C THR A 60 -10.98 -19.67 14.91
N ILE A 61 -10.69 -20.17 13.71
CA ILE A 61 -9.80 -19.55 12.74
C ILE A 61 -10.65 -19.12 11.55
N LEU A 62 -10.63 -17.82 11.25
CA LEU A 62 -11.28 -17.21 10.11
C LEU A 62 -10.24 -17.05 9.00
N VAL A 63 -10.53 -17.57 7.81
CA VAL A 63 -9.72 -17.43 6.62
C VAL A 63 -10.50 -16.58 5.61
N GLU A 64 -9.91 -15.46 5.23
CA GLU A 64 -10.45 -14.52 4.25
C GLU A 64 -9.51 -14.44 3.06
N ILE A 65 -10.01 -14.75 1.86
CA ILE A 65 -9.26 -14.75 0.61
C ILE A 65 -9.85 -13.69 -0.31
N TYR A 66 -9.20 -12.54 -0.38
CA TYR A 66 -9.58 -11.44 -1.25
C TYR A 66 -8.94 -11.64 -2.62
N GLN A 67 -9.77 -11.80 -3.64
CA GLN A 67 -9.30 -11.74 -5.02
C GLN A 67 -9.33 -10.29 -5.50
N MET A 68 -8.16 -9.77 -5.86
CA MET A 68 -8.01 -8.45 -6.45
C MET A 68 -7.91 -8.55 -7.99
N GLU A 69 -7.88 -7.40 -8.66
CA GLU A 69 -7.73 -7.36 -10.12
C GLU A 69 -6.30 -7.75 -10.55
N THR A 70 -5.26 -7.20 -9.90
CA THR A 70 -3.85 -7.52 -10.18
C THR A 70 -3.05 -7.83 -8.92
N SER A 71 -1.80 -8.29 -9.10
CA SER A 71 -0.87 -8.50 -7.98
C SER A 71 -0.50 -7.22 -7.25
N ASP A 72 -0.41 -6.10 -7.96
CA ASP A 72 -0.12 -4.79 -7.36
C ASP A 72 -1.18 -4.37 -6.36
N ASP A 73 -2.44 -4.71 -6.62
CA ASP A 73 -3.55 -4.40 -5.72
C ASP A 73 -3.47 -5.23 -4.43
N ALA A 74 -3.13 -6.51 -4.54
CA ALA A 74 -2.91 -7.37 -3.38
C ALA A 74 -1.67 -6.95 -2.57
N PHE A 75 -0.58 -6.59 -3.26
CA PHE A 75 0.60 -5.97 -2.64
C PHE A 75 0.22 -4.68 -1.91
N GLY A 76 -0.60 -3.84 -2.54
CA GLY A 76 -1.11 -2.60 -1.98
C GLY A 76 -1.72 -2.77 -0.59
N LEU A 77 -2.66 -3.72 -0.45
CA LEU A 77 -3.29 -4.05 0.83
C LEU A 77 -2.29 -4.54 1.90
N LEU A 78 -1.26 -5.30 1.51
CA LEU A 78 -0.20 -5.71 2.43
C LEU A 78 0.68 -4.53 2.84
N SER A 79 1.01 -3.65 1.89
CA SER A 79 1.96 -2.55 2.05
C SER A 79 1.47 -1.38 2.91
N ILE A 80 0.21 -1.39 3.33
CA ILE A 80 -0.36 -0.41 4.27
C ILE A 80 0.26 -0.56 5.67
N ASP A 81 0.58 -1.80 6.06
CA ASP A 81 1.11 -2.07 7.38
C ASP A 81 2.08 -3.26 7.36
N TRP A 82 3.37 -2.93 7.40
CA TRP A 82 4.48 -3.89 7.46
C TRP A 82 4.73 -4.46 8.86
N SER A 83 3.88 -4.18 9.86
CA SER A 83 4.06 -4.70 11.22
C SER A 83 3.88 -6.22 11.31
N GLY A 84 4.61 -6.82 12.25
CA GLY A 84 4.57 -8.26 12.53
C GLY A 84 5.88 -8.97 12.24
N GLU A 85 5.91 -10.25 12.59
CA GLU A 85 6.96 -11.21 12.25
C GLU A 85 6.90 -11.52 10.75
N GLN A 86 8.02 -11.36 10.05
CA GLN A 86 8.13 -11.73 8.64
C GLN A 86 8.11 -13.26 8.49
N VAL A 87 7.25 -13.77 7.60
CA VAL A 87 7.11 -15.20 7.34
C VAL A 87 7.53 -15.52 5.91
N MET A 88 8.47 -16.47 5.76
CA MET A 88 9.02 -16.89 4.47
C MET A 88 8.56 -18.30 4.12
N PHE A 89 7.51 -18.44 3.30
CA PHE A 89 6.94 -19.72 2.88
C PHE A 89 7.66 -20.35 1.67
N ASN A 90 8.99 -20.33 1.62
CA ASN A 90 9.85 -21.02 0.62
C ASN A 90 10.15 -20.27 -0.70
N GLN A 91 9.94 -18.96 -0.78
CA GLN A 91 10.43 -18.15 -1.91
C GLN A 91 11.29 -17.02 -1.38
N THR A 92 12.52 -16.95 -1.88
CA THR A 92 13.47 -15.87 -1.59
C THR A 92 13.54 -15.03 -2.85
N ILE A 93 13.28 -13.73 -2.73
CA ILE A 93 13.54 -12.79 -3.81
C ILE A 93 14.99 -12.34 -3.64
N SER A 94 15.73 -12.16 -4.74
CA SER A 94 17.04 -11.51 -4.61
C SER A 94 16.83 -10.11 -4.02
N SER A 95 17.42 -9.87 -2.85
CA SER A 95 17.25 -8.64 -2.06
C SER A 95 17.71 -7.38 -2.78
N ASP A 96 18.62 -7.54 -3.75
CA ASP A 96 19.34 -6.41 -4.36
C ASP A 96 18.48 -5.59 -5.33
N GLU A 97 17.27 -6.06 -5.66
CA GLU A 97 16.34 -5.39 -6.57
C GLU A 97 15.08 -4.82 -5.90
N LEU A 98 14.89 -5.06 -4.60
CA LEU A 98 13.67 -4.68 -3.88
C LEU A 98 13.83 -3.40 -3.09
N LEU A 99 12.80 -2.56 -3.11
CA LEU A 99 12.73 -1.36 -2.28
C LEU A 99 11.89 -1.57 -1.01
N ALA A 100 10.83 -2.37 -1.10
CA ALA A 100 10.01 -2.77 0.03
C ALA A 100 10.59 -4.01 0.72
N PRO A 101 10.17 -4.33 1.97
CA PRO A 101 10.60 -5.53 2.66
C PRO A 101 10.37 -6.78 1.81
N GLU A 102 11.26 -7.78 1.85
CA GLU A 102 11.17 -8.99 1.01
C GLU A 102 9.92 -9.83 1.31
N ALA A 103 9.55 -9.92 2.58
CA ALA A 103 8.44 -10.75 3.03
C ALA A 103 7.11 -10.31 2.39
N ARG A 104 6.37 -11.29 1.87
CA ARG A 104 4.97 -11.10 1.41
C ARG A 104 3.96 -11.74 2.35
N ALA A 105 4.39 -12.08 3.55
CA ALA A 105 3.57 -12.60 4.63
C ALA A 105 4.06 -12.07 5.98
N LEU A 106 3.13 -11.59 6.80
CA LEU A 106 3.37 -10.93 8.08
C LEU A 106 2.43 -11.50 9.13
N TYR A 107 3.00 -11.99 10.23
CA TYR A 107 2.23 -12.56 11.34
C TYR A 107 2.32 -11.68 12.60
N GLY A 108 1.19 -11.40 13.24
CA GLY A 108 1.18 -10.71 14.53
C GLY A 108 -0.15 -10.85 15.24
N GLY A 109 -0.12 -11.15 16.55
CA GLY A 109 -1.32 -11.17 17.40
C GLY A 109 -2.41 -12.14 16.92
N GLY A 110 -2.04 -13.33 16.45
CA GLY A 110 -2.98 -14.31 15.91
C GLY A 110 -3.48 -14.04 14.49
N LEU A 111 -2.97 -13.02 13.79
CA LEU A 111 -3.31 -12.70 12.41
C LEU A 111 -2.11 -12.90 11.48
N LEU A 112 -2.27 -13.73 10.45
CA LEU A 112 -1.40 -13.75 9.28
C LEU A 112 -2.03 -12.93 8.16
N ARG A 113 -1.27 -11.98 7.60
CA ARG A 113 -1.61 -11.24 6.39
C ARG A 113 -0.61 -11.59 5.31
N MET A 114 -1.05 -11.81 4.08
CA MET A 114 -0.14 -12.14 2.98
C MET A 114 -0.69 -11.73 1.62
N ALA A 115 0.22 -11.45 0.70
CA ALA A 115 -0.09 -11.19 -0.70
C ALA A 115 0.56 -12.27 -1.59
N THR A 116 -0.24 -12.98 -2.38
CA THR A 116 0.24 -14.03 -3.30
C THR A 116 -0.47 -13.92 -4.64
N GLY A 117 0.28 -13.63 -5.71
CA GLY A 117 -0.31 -13.28 -7.00
C GLY A 117 -1.32 -12.13 -6.84
N LYS A 118 -2.54 -12.29 -7.36
CA LYS A 118 -3.64 -11.33 -7.23
C LYS A 118 -4.45 -11.46 -5.92
N TYR A 119 -4.00 -12.28 -4.97
CA TYR A 119 -4.75 -12.57 -3.76
C TYR A 119 -4.13 -11.89 -2.55
N TYR A 120 -4.95 -11.17 -1.79
CA TYR A 120 -4.63 -10.76 -0.43
C TYR A 120 -5.36 -11.70 0.53
N ILE A 121 -4.66 -12.26 1.51
CA ILE A 121 -5.20 -13.31 2.39
C ILE A 121 -4.99 -12.91 3.84
N ARG A 122 -6.04 -13.06 4.64
CA ARG A 122 -6.01 -12.89 6.09
C ARG A 122 -6.41 -14.21 6.75
N ILE A 123 -5.61 -14.67 7.71
CA ILE A 123 -5.92 -15.84 8.51
C ILE A 123 -5.84 -15.43 9.97
N LEU A 124 -7.00 -15.33 10.62
CA LEU A 124 -7.16 -14.80 11.96
C LEU A 124 -7.61 -15.90 12.92
N ALA A 125 -6.85 -16.15 13.98
CA ALA A 125 -7.36 -16.84 15.14
C ALA A 125 -8.00 -15.83 16.11
N PHE A 126 -9.24 -16.05 16.51
CA PHE A 126 -9.90 -15.23 17.54
C PHE A 126 -9.22 -15.34 18.91
N ARG A 127 -8.51 -16.45 19.15
CA ARG A 127 -7.68 -16.68 20.31
C ARG A 127 -6.31 -17.18 19.88
N GLU A 128 -5.27 -16.43 20.23
CA GLU A 128 -3.90 -16.84 19.94
C GLU A 128 -3.47 -17.99 20.88
N THR A 129 -3.14 -19.13 20.29
CA THR A 129 -2.56 -20.32 20.94
C THR A 129 -1.45 -20.88 20.06
N THR A 130 -0.53 -21.66 20.63
CA THR A 130 0.55 -22.31 19.86
C THR A 130 -0.01 -23.21 18.75
N ASP A 131 -1.11 -23.91 19.05
CA ASP A 131 -1.80 -24.78 18.11
C ASP A 131 -2.46 -23.97 16.98
N ALA A 132 -3.19 -22.91 17.31
CA ALA A 132 -3.77 -22.01 16.31
C ALA A 132 -2.69 -21.38 15.41
N LYS A 133 -1.57 -20.91 15.98
CA LYS A 133 -0.44 -20.39 15.19
C LYS A 133 0.10 -21.46 14.22
N SER A 134 0.23 -22.71 14.66
CA SER A 134 0.66 -23.82 13.80
C SER A 134 -0.28 -24.02 12.60
N VAL A 135 -1.59 -24.02 12.83
CA VAL A 135 -2.60 -24.15 11.77
C VAL A 135 -2.59 -22.96 10.81
N ILE A 136 -2.47 -21.73 11.34
CA ILE A 136 -2.33 -20.52 10.52
C ILE A 136 -1.12 -20.64 9.59
N MET A 137 0.03 -21.09 10.08
CA MET A 137 1.24 -21.25 9.26
C MET A 137 1.07 -22.34 8.19
N GLN A 138 0.40 -23.45 8.52
CA GLN A 138 0.12 -24.51 7.56
C GLN A 138 -0.82 -24.02 6.44
N LEU A 139 -1.90 -23.33 6.80
CA LEU A 139 -2.82 -22.72 5.83
C LEU A 139 -2.11 -21.66 4.97
N GLY A 140 -1.32 -20.78 5.59
CA GLY A 140 -0.52 -19.79 4.87
C GLY A 140 0.41 -20.43 3.84
N LYS A 141 1.12 -21.50 4.23
CA LYS A 141 1.99 -22.25 3.31
C LYS A 141 1.21 -22.92 2.17
N LEU A 142 0.02 -23.45 2.43
CA LEU A 142 -0.82 -24.07 1.41
C LEU A 142 -1.33 -23.03 0.40
N LEU A 143 -1.71 -21.85 0.88
CA LEU A 143 -2.29 -20.77 0.08
C LEU A 143 -1.25 -19.91 -0.64
N TYR A 144 0.00 -19.89 -0.19
CA TYR A 144 1.09 -19.17 -0.84
C TYR A 144 1.51 -19.89 -2.14
N LYS A 145 0.96 -19.47 -3.28
CA LYS A 145 1.22 -20.11 -4.59
C LYS A 145 2.19 -19.32 -5.45
N ASP A 146 1.91 -18.04 -5.62
CA ASP A 146 2.64 -17.14 -6.51
C ASP A 146 3.28 -16.00 -5.73
N LEU A 147 4.48 -15.60 -6.13
CA LEU A 147 5.15 -14.44 -5.58
C LEU A 147 4.45 -13.16 -6.05
N SER A 148 4.12 -12.28 -5.13
CA SER A 148 3.68 -10.93 -5.49
C SER A 148 4.91 -10.05 -5.70
N SER A 149 5.21 -9.67 -6.94
CA SER A 149 6.24 -8.70 -7.26
C SER A 149 5.90 -7.32 -6.71
N GLU A 150 6.90 -6.46 -6.55
CA GLU A 150 6.67 -5.04 -6.32
C GLU A 150 6.00 -4.40 -7.54
N PRO A 151 5.03 -3.49 -7.34
CA PRO A 151 4.49 -2.69 -8.43
C PRO A 151 5.62 -1.91 -9.14
N GLU A 152 5.58 -1.82 -10.46
CA GLU A 152 6.68 -1.23 -11.24
C GLU A 152 6.99 0.22 -10.84
N ILE A 153 5.98 0.98 -10.41
CA ILE A 153 6.13 2.36 -9.92
C ILE A 153 7.11 2.48 -8.75
N LEU A 154 7.31 1.43 -7.93
CA LEU A 154 8.29 1.47 -6.85
C LEU A 154 9.69 1.75 -7.39
N ARG A 155 10.05 1.26 -8.59
CA ARG A 155 11.35 1.51 -9.23
C ARG A 155 11.61 2.98 -9.55
N GLN A 156 10.56 3.81 -9.53
CA GLN A 156 10.64 5.26 -9.74
C GLN A 156 10.81 6.03 -8.42
N ILE A 157 10.85 5.35 -7.27
CA ILE A 157 11.14 5.97 -5.99
C ILE A 157 12.62 6.40 -5.97
N PRO A 158 12.93 7.68 -5.75
CA PRO A 158 14.29 8.18 -5.74
C PRO A 158 15.03 7.79 -4.46
N LEU A 159 16.31 7.42 -4.61
CA LEU A 159 17.23 7.30 -3.50
C LEU A 159 17.85 8.68 -3.20
N MET A 160 17.90 9.06 -1.92
CA MET A 160 18.33 10.40 -1.48
C MET A 160 19.38 10.34 -0.37
N ASP A 161 20.09 9.21 -0.26
CA ASP A 161 21.07 8.94 0.79
C ASP A 161 22.25 9.92 0.73
N ASP A 162 22.65 10.32 -0.48
CA ASP A 162 23.75 11.26 -0.75
C ASP A 162 23.44 12.69 -0.30
N ILE A 163 22.16 13.05 -0.22
CA ILE A 163 21.67 14.31 0.37
C ILE A 163 21.11 14.14 1.80
N GLY A 164 21.36 12.99 2.43
CA GLY A 164 21.12 12.75 3.85
C GLY A 164 19.69 12.34 4.22
N TRP A 165 18.88 11.89 3.26
CA TRP A 165 17.51 11.40 3.48
C TRP A 165 17.44 9.89 3.21
N ILE A 166 17.25 9.11 4.28
CA ILE A 166 17.22 7.64 4.20
C ILE A 166 15.79 7.15 4.11
N MET A 167 15.51 6.38 3.06
CA MET A 167 14.21 5.79 2.82
C MET A 167 13.83 4.80 3.94
N ASN A 168 12.59 4.91 4.44
CA ASN A 168 11.99 3.92 5.32
C ASN A 168 11.25 2.88 4.47
N SER A 169 11.93 1.78 4.13
CA SER A 169 11.35 0.73 3.27
C SER A 169 10.08 0.12 3.86
N ASP A 170 9.99 0.00 5.19
CA ASP A 170 8.80 -0.44 5.94
C ASP A 170 7.66 0.60 6.01
N LYS A 171 7.80 1.72 5.28
CA LYS A 171 6.79 2.77 5.10
C LYS A 171 6.48 3.03 3.63
N ILE A 172 6.91 2.16 2.72
CA ILE A 172 6.47 2.17 1.33
C ILE A 172 5.06 1.60 1.27
N THR A 173 4.12 2.38 0.76
CA THR A 173 2.73 1.94 0.57
C THR A 173 2.26 2.26 -0.83
N PHE A 174 1.81 1.22 -1.56
CA PHE A 174 1.16 1.36 -2.86
C PHE A 174 -0.35 1.55 -2.69
N PHE A 175 -0.95 2.43 -3.48
CA PHE A 175 -2.40 2.72 -3.44
C PHE A 175 -2.90 3.33 -4.74
N ARG A 176 -4.24 3.41 -4.89
CA ARG A 176 -4.92 4.00 -6.06
C ARG A 176 -6.00 5.02 -5.74
N SER A 177 -6.43 5.09 -4.48
CA SER A 177 -7.58 5.92 -4.07
C SER A 177 -7.17 7.02 -3.09
N TYR A 178 -7.77 8.20 -3.23
CA TYR A 178 -7.56 9.31 -2.30
C TYR A 178 -8.04 9.01 -0.87
N MET A 179 -9.02 8.12 -0.71
CA MET A 179 -9.47 7.68 0.62
C MET A 179 -8.36 6.89 1.32
N VAL A 180 -7.66 6.03 0.58
CA VAL A 180 -6.50 5.29 1.10
C VAL A 180 -5.37 6.26 1.41
N LEU A 181 -5.07 7.21 0.51
CA LEU A 181 -4.09 8.27 0.79
C LEU A 181 -4.37 8.97 2.11
N ASN A 182 -5.62 9.40 2.35
CA ASN A 182 -5.99 10.09 3.58
C ASN A 182 -5.86 9.24 4.85
N SER A 183 -5.91 7.91 4.73
CA SER A 183 -5.64 7.00 5.84
C SER A 183 -4.15 6.89 6.18
N LEU A 184 -3.27 7.16 5.22
CA LEU A 184 -1.80 7.07 5.33
C LEU A 184 -1.18 8.44 5.66
N PHE A 185 -1.61 9.46 4.94
CA PHE A 185 -1.16 10.84 5.02
C PHE A 185 -2.32 11.76 4.63
N TYR A 186 -2.97 12.34 5.63
CA TYR A 186 -4.13 13.20 5.42
C TYR A 186 -3.73 14.48 4.67
N LEU A 187 -4.33 14.70 3.50
CA LEU A 187 -4.15 15.93 2.72
C LEU A 187 -5.40 16.81 2.73
N SER A 188 -6.54 16.25 2.39
CA SER A 188 -7.81 16.97 2.24
C SER A 188 -8.98 16.00 2.16
N HIS A 189 -10.19 16.46 2.48
CA HIS A 189 -11.42 15.70 2.23
C HIS A 189 -11.73 15.52 0.73
N GLN A 190 -11.07 16.27 -0.16
CA GLN A 190 -11.24 16.21 -1.60
C GLN A 190 -10.16 15.37 -2.28
N ASN A 191 -10.46 14.86 -3.48
CA ASN A 191 -9.51 14.14 -4.31
C ASN A 191 -8.61 15.11 -5.11
N LEU A 192 -7.65 15.74 -4.42
CA LEU A 192 -6.79 16.79 -4.98
C LEU A 192 -5.94 16.33 -6.17
N LEU A 193 -5.66 15.03 -6.27
CA LEU A 193 -4.79 14.46 -7.29
C LEU A 193 -5.57 13.70 -8.38
N ASN A 194 -6.90 13.78 -8.37
CA ASN A 194 -7.77 13.03 -9.29
C ASN A 194 -7.41 11.54 -9.35
N LEU A 195 -7.10 10.94 -8.19
CA LEU A 195 -6.78 9.53 -8.08
C LEU A 195 -8.00 8.67 -8.39
N ASP A 196 -7.81 7.66 -9.21
CA ASP A 196 -8.79 6.65 -9.55
C ASP A 196 -8.09 5.30 -9.79
N HIS A 197 -8.85 4.24 -10.10
CA HIS A 197 -8.30 2.91 -10.33
C HIS A 197 -7.32 2.80 -11.52
N SER A 198 -7.27 3.82 -12.39
CA SER A 198 -6.32 3.90 -13.50
C SER A 198 -4.98 4.56 -13.11
N VAL A 199 -4.88 5.12 -11.91
CA VAL A 199 -3.66 5.75 -11.38
C VAL A 199 -2.97 4.77 -10.44
N SER A 200 -1.66 4.59 -10.63
CA SER A 200 -0.79 3.89 -9.68
C SER A 200 -0.12 4.93 -8.81
N ALA A 201 -0.17 4.80 -7.49
CA ALA A 201 0.48 5.74 -6.59
C ALA A 201 1.25 5.03 -5.49
N VAL A 202 2.32 5.67 -5.03
CA VAL A 202 3.14 5.21 -3.92
C VAL A 202 3.46 6.38 -3.00
N THR A 203 3.48 6.10 -1.70
CA THR A 203 3.91 7.04 -0.69
C THR A 203 5.00 6.40 0.15
N VAL A 204 6.04 7.17 0.50
CA VAL A 204 7.16 6.70 1.31
C VAL A 204 7.74 7.84 2.14
N SER A 205 8.15 7.53 3.36
CA SER A 205 8.82 8.48 4.24
C SER A 205 10.33 8.31 4.18
N TYR A 206 11.06 9.42 4.28
CA TYR A 206 12.51 9.40 4.45
C TYR A 206 12.88 10.09 5.76
N ASN A 207 13.81 9.51 6.50
CA ASN A 207 14.34 10.08 7.73
C ASN A 207 15.62 10.87 7.46
N SER A 208 15.76 12.04 8.09
CA SER A 208 16.98 12.83 8.05
C SER A 208 18.10 12.14 8.84
N GLN A 209 19.27 11.97 8.22
CA GLN A 209 20.50 11.58 8.94
C GLN A 209 21.06 12.74 9.78
N VAL A 210 20.72 13.98 9.43
CA VAL A 210 21.21 15.16 10.14
C VAL A 210 20.50 15.27 11.48
N LYS A 211 21.29 15.24 12.56
CA LYS A 211 20.79 15.43 13.93
C LYS A 211 20.27 16.86 14.08
N ASN A 212 19.09 17.00 14.71
CA ASN A 212 18.42 18.27 15.03
C ASN A 212 17.70 19.00 13.89
N VAL A 213 17.52 18.38 12.72
CA VAL A 213 16.56 18.88 11.72
C VAL A 213 15.13 18.65 12.22
N LYS A 214 14.26 19.64 12.03
CA LYS A 214 12.81 19.55 12.28
C LYS A 214 12.06 20.05 11.03
N PRO A 215 11.10 19.29 10.50
CA PRO A 215 10.72 17.92 10.88
C PRO A 215 11.85 16.91 10.58
N ARG A 216 11.84 15.75 11.25
CA ARG A 216 12.88 14.71 11.08
C ARG A 216 12.64 13.79 9.89
N TYR A 217 11.50 13.92 9.22
CA TYR A 217 11.14 13.13 8.07
C TYR A 217 10.53 14.02 6.98
N ILE A 218 10.71 13.60 5.74
CA ILE A 218 9.97 14.09 4.57
C ILE A 218 9.06 12.97 4.07
N GLN A 219 7.96 13.34 3.42
CA GLN A 219 7.02 12.40 2.82
C GLN A 219 7.01 12.60 1.30
N LEU A 220 7.39 11.57 0.55
CA LEU A 220 7.20 11.54 -0.90
C LEU A 220 5.84 10.93 -1.21
N LEU A 221 5.16 11.56 -2.15
CA LEU A 221 4.00 11.06 -2.86
C LEU A 221 4.31 11.04 -4.35
N LEU A 222 4.26 9.87 -4.96
CA LEU A 222 4.52 9.67 -6.38
C LEU A 222 3.31 8.99 -7.03
N ALA A 223 2.80 9.59 -8.11
CA ALA A 223 1.65 9.06 -8.84
C ALA A 223 1.95 8.96 -10.34
N GLU A 224 1.67 7.80 -10.92
CA GLU A 224 1.75 7.51 -12.35
C GLU A 224 0.34 7.49 -12.95
N TYR A 225 0.10 8.40 -13.90
CA TYR A 225 -1.17 8.55 -14.58
C TYR A 225 -1.17 7.80 -15.93
N PRO A 226 -2.35 7.46 -16.47
CA PRO A 226 -2.46 6.81 -17.78
C PRO A 226 -1.83 7.57 -18.95
N ASN A 227 -1.68 8.89 -18.81
CA ASN A 227 -1.01 9.73 -19.79
C ASN A 227 -0.60 11.07 -19.17
N GLN A 228 0.28 11.76 -19.88
CA GLN A 228 0.82 13.07 -19.50
C GLN A 228 -0.26 14.15 -19.31
N LYS A 229 -1.34 14.12 -20.10
CA LYS A 229 -2.41 15.11 -19.97
C LYS A 229 -3.10 14.99 -18.61
N LYS A 230 -3.47 13.76 -18.20
CA LYS A 230 -4.06 13.51 -16.87
C LYS A 230 -3.11 13.92 -15.75
N ALA A 231 -1.81 13.60 -15.88
CA ALA A 231 -0.80 14.00 -14.89
C ALA A 231 -0.72 15.53 -14.72
N ALA A 232 -0.70 16.27 -15.83
CA ALA A 232 -0.68 17.73 -15.81
C ALA A 232 -1.96 18.32 -15.21
N GLU A 233 -3.13 17.79 -15.57
CA GLU A 233 -4.43 18.20 -15.02
C GLU A 233 -4.49 17.96 -13.50
N SER A 234 -3.97 16.82 -13.02
CA SER A 234 -3.90 16.50 -11.60
C SER A 234 -2.94 17.39 -10.81
N LEU A 235 -1.74 17.66 -11.33
CA LEU A 235 -0.83 18.58 -10.66
C LEU A 235 -1.39 20.01 -10.62
N LYS A 236 -2.02 20.45 -11.71
CA LYS A 236 -2.70 21.74 -11.77
C LYS A 236 -3.79 21.83 -10.70
N HIS A 237 -4.68 20.84 -10.63
CA HIS A 237 -5.75 20.79 -9.64
C HIS A 237 -5.21 20.81 -8.20
N PHE A 238 -4.15 20.03 -7.94
CA PHE A 238 -3.47 20.05 -6.64
C PHE A 238 -2.96 21.45 -6.28
N ILE A 239 -2.30 22.15 -7.21
CA ILE A 239 -1.79 23.51 -6.95
C ILE A 239 -2.94 24.50 -6.72
N GLU A 240 -4.02 24.43 -7.52
CA GLU A 240 -5.20 25.29 -7.38
C GLU A 240 -5.85 25.18 -6.00
N GLU A 241 -6.05 23.95 -5.53
CA GLU A 241 -6.80 23.68 -4.30
C GLU A 241 -5.91 23.69 -3.04
N PHE A 242 -4.67 23.20 -3.13
CA PHE A 242 -3.76 23.10 -1.98
C PHE A 242 -2.91 24.36 -1.79
N LEU A 243 -2.63 25.12 -2.87
CA LEU A 243 -1.79 26.32 -2.86
C LEU A 243 -2.46 27.49 -3.60
N PRO A 244 -3.65 27.95 -3.16
CA PRO A 244 -4.47 28.92 -3.90
C PRO A 244 -3.76 30.27 -4.13
N GLU A 245 -2.84 30.66 -3.25
CA GLU A 245 -2.02 31.88 -3.40
C GLU A 245 -1.01 31.79 -4.56
N ASN A 246 -0.75 30.59 -5.08
CA ASN A 246 0.26 30.30 -6.11
C ASN A 246 -0.34 29.95 -7.48
N THR A 247 -1.66 30.10 -7.63
CA THR A 247 -2.46 29.84 -8.85
C THR A 247 -1.90 30.52 -10.12
N ILE A 248 -1.15 31.62 -10.00
CA ILE A 248 -0.53 32.33 -11.14
C ILE A 248 0.50 31.45 -11.90
N MET A 249 0.95 30.32 -11.33
CA MET A 249 1.93 29.41 -11.95
C MET A 249 1.32 28.30 -12.85
N ILE A 250 0.00 28.32 -13.06
CA ILE A 250 -0.75 27.25 -13.75
C ILE A 250 -0.54 27.21 -15.26
N ASP A 251 -0.45 28.37 -15.93
CA ASP A 251 -0.25 28.44 -17.39
C ASP A 251 1.13 27.87 -17.82
N THR A 252 2.01 27.61 -16.85
CA THR A 252 3.34 27.04 -17.02
C THR A 252 3.44 25.54 -16.79
N VAL A 253 2.39 24.84 -16.34
CA VAL A 253 2.40 23.37 -16.20
C VAL A 253 2.33 22.75 -17.60
N LYS A 254 3.50 22.65 -18.24
CA LYS A 254 3.72 21.96 -19.52
C LYS A 254 4.02 20.47 -19.28
N SER A 255 4.42 19.76 -20.33
CA SER A 255 4.89 18.36 -20.27
C SER A 255 5.98 18.06 -19.22
N SER A 256 6.68 19.09 -18.75
CA SER A 256 7.62 19.04 -17.62
C SER A 256 7.46 20.30 -16.78
N TYR A 257 7.37 20.15 -15.46
CA TYR A 257 7.24 21.24 -14.49
C TYR A 257 7.95 20.86 -13.21
N SER A 258 8.61 21.81 -12.55
CA SER A 258 9.15 21.59 -11.21
C SER A 258 9.20 22.89 -10.43
N HIS A 259 8.78 22.88 -9.16
CA HIS A 259 8.74 24.08 -8.34
C HIS A 259 8.83 23.80 -6.84
N ASN A 260 9.43 24.75 -6.11
CA ASN A 260 9.56 24.73 -4.66
C ASN A 260 8.62 25.78 -4.07
N PHE A 261 7.65 25.34 -3.28
CA PHE A 261 6.69 26.19 -2.59
C PHE A 261 7.07 26.33 -1.12
N LYS A 262 6.98 27.55 -0.60
CA LYS A 262 7.01 27.79 0.84
C LYS A 262 5.60 27.57 1.38
N VAL A 263 5.47 26.74 2.42
CA VAL A 263 4.21 26.43 3.10
C VAL A 263 4.32 26.79 4.59
N GLU A 264 3.23 26.71 5.35
CA GLU A 264 3.20 27.08 6.77
C GLU A 264 4.28 26.34 7.57
N GLU A 265 4.41 25.03 7.36
CA GLU A 265 5.38 24.16 8.04
C GLU A 265 6.54 23.74 7.12
N GLY A 266 7.21 24.72 6.52
CA GLY A 266 8.46 24.51 5.78
C GLY A 266 8.30 24.67 4.28
N TRP A 267 8.68 23.63 3.53
CA TRP A 267 8.72 23.63 2.07
C TRP A 267 8.03 22.40 1.50
N LEU A 268 7.50 22.58 0.30
CA LEU A 268 6.88 21.55 -0.52
C LEU A 268 7.52 21.61 -1.91
N VAL A 269 7.83 20.46 -2.48
CA VAL A 269 8.34 20.37 -3.86
C VAL A 269 7.33 19.63 -4.70
N CYS A 270 6.98 20.19 -5.86
CA CYS A 270 6.19 19.52 -6.89
C CYS A 270 7.05 19.30 -8.13
N LYS A 271 6.89 18.15 -8.78
CA LYS A 271 7.43 17.88 -10.10
C LYS A 271 6.43 17.10 -10.95
N LEU A 272 6.38 17.44 -12.23
CA LEU A 272 5.72 16.70 -13.29
C LEU A 272 6.80 16.30 -14.30
N ASP A 273 6.90 15.00 -14.56
CA ASP A 273 7.77 14.44 -15.59
C ASP A 273 7.01 13.35 -16.34
N ASN A 274 6.81 13.54 -17.66
CA ASN A 274 5.95 12.69 -18.49
C ASN A 274 4.55 12.50 -17.88
N ASN A 275 4.22 11.27 -17.45
CA ASN A 275 2.97 10.89 -16.82
C ASN A 275 3.10 10.72 -15.29
N PHE A 276 4.20 11.16 -14.68
CA PHE A 276 4.45 11.09 -13.24
C PHE A 276 4.28 12.45 -12.57
N VAL A 277 3.63 12.44 -11.41
CA VAL A 277 3.58 13.58 -10.48
C VAL A 277 4.26 13.18 -9.18
N SER A 278 5.31 13.91 -8.81
CA SER A 278 6.05 13.76 -7.55
C SER A 278 5.78 14.96 -6.66
N ILE A 279 5.39 14.72 -5.41
CA ILE A 279 5.18 15.77 -4.40
C ILE A 279 5.91 15.36 -3.14
N VAL A 280 6.79 16.23 -2.63
CA VAL A 280 7.51 16.00 -1.38
C VAL A 280 7.08 17.03 -0.35
N PHE A 281 6.57 16.54 0.78
CA PHE A 281 6.07 17.32 1.90
C PHE A 281 7.10 17.38 3.03
N ASN A 282 6.86 18.29 3.99
CA ASN A 282 7.59 18.40 5.25
C ASN A 282 9.08 18.72 5.06
N ILE A 283 9.44 19.44 4.01
CA ILE A 283 10.84 19.78 3.76
C ILE A 283 11.25 20.94 4.70
N PRO A 284 12.33 20.80 5.49
CA PRO A 284 12.64 21.73 6.57
C PRO A 284 13.04 23.14 6.09
N ASP A 285 13.70 23.24 4.94
CA ASP A 285 14.29 24.49 4.48
C ASP A 285 14.46 24.55 2.95
N GLN A 286 14.74 25.75 2.44
CA GLN A 286 14.84 26.02 1.00
C GLN A 286 16.02 25.30 0.33
N LEU A 287 17.14 25.12 1.04
CA LEU A 287 18.32 24.45 0.51
C LEU A 287 17.99 22.97 0.28
N SER A 288 17.39 22.32 1.28
CA SER A 288 16.89 20.95 1.18
C SER A 288 15.90 20.80 0.02
N ALA A 289 14.94 21.73 -0.13
CA ALA A 289 13.99 21.72 -1.25
C ALA A 289 14.68 21.81 -2.63
N LYS A 290 15.73 22.63 -2.75
CA LYS A 290 16.53 22.75 -3.99
C LYS A 290 17.38 21.51 -4.28
N GLN A 291 17.75 20.74 -3.27
CA GLN A 291 18.48 19.48 -3.47
C GLN A 291 17.52 18.35 -3.88
N ILE A 292 16.38 18.24 -3.20
CA ILE A 292 15.35 17.21 -3.44
C ILE A 292 14.77 17.28 -4.85
N ILE A 293 14.47 18.49 -5.36
CA ILE A 293 13.87 18.66 -6.71
C ILE A 293 14.73 18.07 -7.84
N ASN A 294 16.05 17.90 -7.63
CA ASN A 294 16.95 17.31 -8.61
C ASN A 294 16.99 15.76 -8.56
N HIS A 295 16.43 15.16 -7.51
CA HIS A 295 16.39 13.71 -7.30
C HIS A 295 15.05 13.10 -7.67
N ILE A 296 13.96 13.83 -7.45
CA ILE A 296 12.59 13.39 -7.76
C ILE A 296 12.21 13.61 -9.21
#